data_AF-A0A7C7YN44-F1
#
_entry.id   AF-A0A7C7YN44-F1
#
_cell.length_a   1.000
_cell.length_b   1.000
_cell.length_c   1.000
_cell.angle_alpha   90.00
_cell.angle_beta   90.00
_cell.angle_gamma   90.00
#
_symmetry.space_group_name_H-M   'P 1'
#
loop_
_entity.id
_entity.type
_entity.pdbx_description
1 polymer ?
#
loop_
_entity_poly.entity_id
_entity_poly.type
_entity_poly.pdbx_seq_one_letter_code
_entity_poly.pdbx_strand_id
1 'polypeptide(L)'
;MEQYIQSIPGWDGIVIGMQYGVFLALLAIFSLTVLVHFGISKLLPVLLNKWGGERKVVSKFNSTFQKPLGIAIAAFVLSYWLNELAAQPSLEIPSFVSTISVVAEAVFLVSGLMAAIRAVEMVEYFARWIDDDGELDASQMTLLEAVESTIRFAILITGLILIADSLGFNLGTIVAGLGITGLAVAFAAKDSISNLFGAVTLLMDRPFQMGDWIGVGSIEGEVISIGIRTTLLRTSADTVVTLPNSSLVDSTIENWGKRRWRRYQPVISLDLNSDPDAVETFCRGVEALITNHGKTTKHEGSYSRVSALAKDSIEISCNLYWDVSGGMEERQVREELLLDISKLAKKHDLRFFDPRIRSSM
;
A
#
# COMPACT_ATOMS: atom_id res chain seq x y z
N MET A 1 -7.71 24.02 -43.57
CA MET A 1 -8.10 23.03 -44.60
C MET A 1 -8.52 23.70 -45.91
N GLU A 2 -9.31 24.77 -45.81
CA GLU A 2 -9.80 25.57 -46.93
C GLU A 2 -8.75 26.01 -47.95
N GLN A 3 -7.62 26.59 -47.52
CA GLN A 3 -6.55 27.04 -48.43
C GLN A 3 -5.96 25.90 -49.29
N TYR A 4 -5.93 24.67 -48.76
CA TYR A 4 -5.47 23.50 -49.52
C TYR A 4 -6.52 23.06 -50.54
N ILE A 5 -7.81 23.09 -50.17
CA ILE A 5 -8.91 22.74 -51.07
C ILE A 5 -8.99 23.74 -52.23
N GLN A 6 -8.88 25.04 -51.94
CA GLN A 6 -8.92 26.12 -52.94
C GLN A 6 -7.66 26.17 -53.83
N SER A 7 -6.56 25.55 -53.42
CA SER A 7 -5.34 25.42 -54.24
C SER A 7 -5.47 24.36 -55.36
N ILE A 8 -6.50 23.51 -55.30
CA ILE A 8 -6.75 22.49 -56.31
C ILE A 8 -7.34 23.15 -57.57
N PRO A 9 -6.77 22.94 -58.76
CA PRO A 9 -7.33 23.48 -60.00
C PRO A 9 -8.77 22.99 -60.21
N GLY A 10 -9.72 23.93 -60.37
CA GLY A 10 -11.15 23.62 -60.57
C GLY A 10 -11.90 23.16 -59.31
N TRP A 11 -11.45 23.56 -58.12
CA TRP A 11 -12.04 23.19 -56.83
C TRP A 11 -13.54 23.56 -56.69
N ASP A 12 -13.96 24.61 -57.39
CA ASP A 12 -15.33 25.14 -57.46
C ASP A 12 -16.23 24.41 -58.46
N GLY A 13 -15.65 23.57 -59.33
CA GLY A 13 -16.40 22.75 -60.27
C GLY A 13 -17.32 21.77 -59.56
N ILE A 14 -18.53 21.55 -60.08
CA ILE A 14 -19.52 20.66 -59.47
C ILE A 14 -19.37 19.25 -60.04
N VAL A 15 -19.14 18.26 -59.18
CA VAL A 15 -19.06 16.84 -59.52
C VAL A 15 -20.04 16.08 -58.62
N ILE A 16 -20.99 15.35 -59.21
CA ILE A 16 -22.01 14.56 -58.48
C ILE A 16 -22.80 15.44 -57.47
N GLY A 17 -23.12 16.68 -57.85
CA GLY A 17 -23.92 17.60 -57.03
C GLY A 17 -23.19 18.23 -55.84
N MET A 18 -21.85 18.17 -55.80
CA MET A 18 -21.01 18.74 -54.76
C MET A 18 -19.74 19.36 -55.34
N GLN A 19 -19.11 20.30 -54.63
CA GLN A 19 -17.86 20.94 -55.07
C GLN A 19 -16.74 19.89 -55.21
N TYR A 20 -15.96 19.99 -56.30
CA TYR A 20 -14.91 19.05 -56.64
C TYR A 20 -13.84 18.96 -55.55
N GLY A 21 -13.47 20.09 -54.95
CA GLY A 21 -12.56 20.16 -53.82
C GLY A 21 -13.07 19.39 -52.58
N VAL A 22 -14.37 19.46 -52.30
CA VAL A 22 -15.03 18.73 -51.19
C VAL A 22 -15.05 17.23 -51.48
N PHE A 23 -15.29 16.82 -52.72
CA PHE A 23 -15.25 15.41 -53.13
C PHE A 23 -13.86 14.79 -52.91
N LEU A 24 -12.81 15.48 -53.34
CA LEU A 24 -11.43 15.02 -53.11
C LEU A 24 -11.07 14.98 -51.62
N ALA A 25 -11.50 15.96 -50.83
CA ALA A 25 -11.29 15.96 -49.39
C ALA A 25 -11.95 14.75 -48.72
N LEU A 26 -13.20 14.43 -49.05
CA LEU A 26 -13.89 13.25 -48.52
C LEU A 26 -13.20 11.92 -48.90
N LEU A 27 -12.73 11.80 -50.14
CA LEU A 27 -11.94 10.63 -50.56
C LEU A 27 -10.61 10.51 -49.80
N ALA A 28 -9.94 11.64 -49.55
CA ALA A 28 -8.71 11.67 -48.77
C ALA A 28 -8.96 11.27 -47.31
N ILE A 29 -10.02 11.81 -46.68
CA ILE A 29 -10.42 11.47 -45.30
C ILE A 29 -10.79 9.98 -45.18
N PHE A 30 -11.56 9.46 -46.14
CA PHE A 30 -11.92 8.04 -46.19
C PHE A 30 -10.67 7.16 -46.34
N SER A 31 -9.78 7.51 -47.27
CA SER A 31 -8.52 6.78 -47.50
C SER A 31 -7.64 6.80 -46.26
N LEU A 32 -7.50 7.96 -45.60
CA LEU A 32 -6.78 8.11 -44.35
C LEU A 32 -7.37 7.22 -43.24
N THR A 33 -8.69 7.20 -43.11
CA THR A 33 -9.40 6.38 -42.12
C THR A 33 -9.13 4.89 -42.33
N VAL A 34 -9.22 4.40 -43.58
CA VAL A 34 -8.91 3.01 -43.93
C VAL A 34 -7.43 2.69 -43.68
N LEU A 35 -6.52 3.60 -44.04
CA LEU A 35 -5.08 3.43 -43.79
C LEU A 35 -4.77 3.37 -42.29
N VAL A 36 -5.38 4.23 -41.46
CA VAL A 36 -5.22 4.22 -40.01
C VAL A 36 -5.75 2.91 -39.42
N HIS A 37 -6.96 2.48 -39.80
CA HIS A 37 -7.52 1.22 -39.35
C HIS A 37 -6.62 0.02 -39.69
N PHE A 38 -6.18 -0.06 -40.94
CA PHE A 38 -5.31 -1.12 -41.42
C PHE A 38 -3.94 -1.08 -40.73
N GLY A 39 -3.38 0.12 -40.56
CA GLY A 39 -2.14 0.37 -39.83
C GLY A 39 -2.22 -0.19 -38.41
N ILE A 40 -3.26 0.15 -37.65
CA ILE A 40 -3.46 -0.37 -36.30
C ILE A 40 -3.71 -1.88 -36.32
N SER A 41 -4.48 -2.39 -37.28
CA SER A 41 -4.75 -3.83 -37.40
C SER A 41 -3.49 -4.68 -37.69
N LYS A 42 -2.46 -4.10 -38.31
CA LYS A 42 -1.24 -4.81 -38.70
C LYS A 42 -0.02 -4.47 -37.86
N LEU A 43 0.15 -3.23 -37.42
CA LEU A 43 1.33 -2.78 -36.68
C LEU A 43 1.31 -3.26 -35.22
N LEU A 44 0.17 -3.20 -34.53
CA LEU A 44 0.06 -3.60 -33.11
C LEU A 44 0.53 -5.05 -32.87
N PRO A 45 0.08 -6.06 -33.64
CA PRO A 45 0.52 -7.45 -33.47
C PRO A 45 2.01 -7.64 -33.75
N VAL A 46 2.55 -6.92 -34.75
CA VAL A 46 3.97 -7.00 -35.10
C VAL A 46 4.84 -6.41 -34.00
N LEU A 47 4.44 -5.28 -33.42
CA LEU A 47 5.13 -4.66 -32.28
C LEU A 47 5.12 -5.57 -31.06
N LEU A 48 3.96 -6.14 -30.72
CA LEU A 48 3.83 -7.06 -29.58
C LEU A 48 4.65 -8.34 -29.76
N ASN A 49 4.65 -8.93 -30.96
CA ASN A 49 5.50 -10.09 -31.27
C ASN A 49 6.99 -9.73 -31.20
N LYS A 50 7.38 -8.52 -31.63
CA LYS A 50 8.78 -8.07 -31.58
C LYS A 50 9.26 -7.84 -30.16
N TRP A 51 8.37 -7.48 -29.23
CA TRP A 51 8.69 -7.27 -27.82
C TRP A 51 8.68 -8.57 -26.99
N GLY A 52 8.62 -9.73 -27.65
CA GLY A 52 8.68 -11.02 -26.96
C GLY A 52 7.36 -11.46 -26.33
N GLY A 53 6.23 -10.91 -26.78
CA GLY A 53 4.91 -11.32 -26.29
C GLY A 53 4.64 -12.80 -26.58
N GLU A 54 4.14 -13.53 -25.56
CA GLU A 54 3.75 -14.92 -25.73
C GLU A 54 2.64 -15.09 -26.78
N ARG A 55 2.71 -16.18 -27.57
CA ARG A 55 1.73 -16.41 -28.67
C ARG A 55 0.28 -16.42 -28.17
N LYS A 56 0.04 -16.91 -26.96
CA LYS A 56 -1.29 -16.94 -26.33
C LYS A 56 -1.77 -15.53 -25.99
N VAL A 57 -0.93 -14.72 -25.33
CA VAL A 57 -1.25 -13.32 -24.97
C VAL A 57 -1.46 -12.47 -26.23
N VAL A 58 -0.59 -12.59 -27.23
CA VAL A 58 -0.70 -11.83 -28.48
C VAL A 58 -1.94 -12.23 -29.29
N SER A 59 -2.28 -13.52 -29.35
CA SER A 59 -3.48 -13.98 -30.06
C SER A 59 -4.78 -13.52 -29.38
N LYS A 60 -4.83 -13.51 -28.04
CA LYS A 60 -5.97 -12.99 -27.28
C LYS A 60 -6.11 -11.47 -27.43
N PHE A 61 -5.00 -10.73 -27.33
CA PHE A 61 -4.96 -9.29 -27.57
C PHE A 61 -5.54 -8.93 -28.95
N ASN A 62 -5.10 -9.62 -30.00
CA ASN A 62 -5.54 -9.38 -31.37
C ASN A 62 -7.04 -9.71 -31.56
N SER A 63 -7.50 -10.84 -31.01
CA SER A 63 -8.89 -11.25 -31.15
C SER A 63 -9.88 -10.41 -30.33
N THR A 64 -9.43 -9.81 -29.21
CA THR A 64 -10.33 -9.27 -28.18
C THR A 64 -10.27 -7.75 -28.05
N PHE A 65 -9.07 -7.16 -27.95
CA PHE A 65 -8.87 -5.73 -27.68
C PHE A 65 -8.58 -4.92 -28.94
N GLN A 66 -7.77 -5.48 -29.85
CA GLN A 66 -7.27 -4.76 -31.02
C GLN A 66 -8.38 -4.33 -31.99
N LYS A 67 -9.40 -5.17 -32.20
CA LYS A 67 -10.52 -4.87 -33.10
C LYS A 67 -11.32 -3.64 -32.62
N PRO A 68 -11.87 -3.61 -31.37
CA PRO A 68 -12.49 -2.40 -30.83
C PRO A 68 -11.59 -1.17 -30.90
N LEU A 69 -10.30 -1.32 -30.55
CA LEU A 69 -9.36 -0.20 -30.56
C LEU A 69 -9.15 0.36 -31.99
N GLY A 70 -8.93 -0.51 -32.96
CA GLY A 70 -8.73 -0.11 -34.36
C GLY A 70 -9.96 0.53 -34.98
N ILE A 71 -11.17 0.10 -34.58
CA ILE A 71 -12.42 0.74 -34.98
C ILE A 71 -12.55 2.11 -34.31
N ALA A 72 -12.28 2.20 -33.00
CA ALA A 72 -12.36 3.45 -32.25
C ALA A 72 -11.45 4.53 -32.84
N ILE A 73 -10.17 4.23 -33.05
CA ILE A 73 -9.22 5.21 -33.58
C ILE A 73 -9.58 5.62 -35.01
N ALA A 74 -10.02 4.69 -35.86
CA ALA A 74 -10.48 5.02 -37.21
C ALA A 74 -11.72 5.92 -37.18
N ALA A 75 -12.70 5.61 -36.34
CA ALA A 75 -13.92 6.39 -36.17
C ALA A 75 -13.63 7.79 -35.61
N PHE A 76 -12.66 7.92 -34.69
CA PHE A 76 -12.18 9.22 -34.20
C PHE A 76 -11.53 10.06 -35.29
N VAL A 77 -10.63 9.46 -36.09
CA VAL A 77 -10.00 10.15 -37.23
C VAL A 77 -11.07 10.61 -38.22
N LEU A 78 -12.04 9.75 -38.52
CA LEU A 78 -13.14 10.09 -39.41
C LEU A 78 -13.98 11.25 -38.86
N SER A 79 -14.46 11.18 -37.61
CA SER A 79 -15.29 12.23 -37.01
C SER A 79 -14.53 13.56 -36.90
N TYR A 80 -13.27 13.53 -36.45
CA TYR A 80 -12.43 14.71 -36.32
C TYR A 80 -12.27 15.45 -37.65
N TRP A 81 -11.87 14.75 -38.71
CA TRP A 81 -11.62 15.38 -40.01
C TRP A 81 -12.92 15.80 -40.72
N LEU A 82 -14.03 15.08 -40.53
CA LEU A 82 -15.33 15.51 -41.05
C LEU A 82 -15.86 16.76 -40.35
N ASN A 83 -15.70 16.87 -39.03
CA ASN A 83 -16.05 18.10 -38.30
C ASN A 83 -15.18 19.29 -38.72
N GLU A 84 -13.87 19.07 -38.91
CA GLU A 84 -12.96 20.10 -39.41
C GLU A 84 -13.32 20.56 -40.83
N LEU A 85 -13.75 19.64 -41.70
CA LEU A 85 -14.24 19.96 -43.05
C LEU A 85 -15.58 20.71 -42.99
N ALA A 86 -16.49 20.28 -42.13
CA ALA A 86 -17.81 20.90 -41.95
C ALA A 86 -17.74 22.31 -41.35
N ALA A 87 -16.65 22.64 -40.64
CA ALA A 87 -16.43 23.95 -40.04
C ALA A 87 -15.97 25.03 -41.05
N GLN A 88 -15.68 24.69 -42.31
CA GLN A 88 -15.19 25.64 -43.30
C GLN A 88 -16.36 26.45 -43.92
N PRO A 89 -16.43 27.78 -43.70
CA PRO A 89 -17.61 28.58 -44.04
C PRO A 89 -17.78 28.89 -45.54
N SER A 90 -16.74 28.73 -46.36
CA SER A 90 -16.76 29.03 -47.80
C SER A 90 -17.13 27.83 -48.69
N LEU A 91 -17.24 26.64 -48.11
CA LEU A 91 -17.50 25.40 -48.84
C LEU A 91 -18.97 25.00 -48.68
N GLU A 92 -19.59 24.55 -49.77
CA GLU A 92 -20.92 23.96 -49.72
C GLU A 92 -20.81 22.50 -49.28
N ILE A 93 -21.06 22.25 -48.00
CA ILE A 93 -20.94 20.91 -47.41
C ILE A 93 -22.29 20.16 -47.49
N PRO A 94 -22.33 18.96 -48.09
CA PRO A 94 -23.53 18.14 -48.10
C PRO A 94 -24.01 17.75 -46.69
N SER A 95 -25.33 17.72 -46.47
CA SER A 95 -25.93 17.40 -45.17
C SER A 95 -25.62 15.98 -44.65
N PHE A 96 -25.26 15.05 -45.53
CA PHE A 96 -24.86 13.70 -45.10
C PHE A 96 -23.53 13.72 -44.33
N VAL A 97 -22.66 14.72 -44.53
CA VAL A 97 -21.33 14.80 -43.88
C VAL A 97 -21.47 14.95 -42.37
N SER A 98 -22.38 15.80 -41.89
CA SER A 98 -22.65 15.96 -40.46
C SER A 98 -23.28 14.70 -39.88
N THR A 99 -24.16 14.02 -40.63
CA THR A 99 -24.76 12.74 -40.20
C THR A 99 -23.69 11.66 -40.03
N ILE A 100 -22.76 11.52 -40.99
CA ILE A 100 -21.64 10.58 -40.89
C ILE A 100 -20.72 10.95 -39.73
N SER A 101 -20.47 12.23 -39.49
CA SER A 101 -19.63 12.70 -38.38
C SER A 101 -20.19 12.27 -37.02
N VAL A 102 -21.49 12.50 -36.78
CA VAL A 102 -22.18 12.10 -35.54
C VAL A 102 -22.18 10.57 -35.37
N VAL A 103 -22.43 9.82 -36.45
CA VAL A 103 -22.37 8.35 -36.40
C VAL A 103 -20.95 7.87 -36.11
N ALA A 104 -19.93 8.49 -36.72
CA ALA A 104 -18.53 8.15 -36.46
C ALA A 104 -18.13 8.45 -35.02
N GLU A 105 -18.59 9.57 -34.44
CA GLU A 105 -18.40 9.90 -33.03
C GLU A 105 -19.04 8.86 -32.10
N ALA A 106 -20.29 8.46 -32.36
CA ALA A 106 -20.96 7.41 -31.60
C ALA A 106 -20.21 6.06 -31.70
N VAL A 107 -19.74 5.69 -32.91
CA VAL A 107 -18.92 4.48 -33.12
C VAL A 107 -17.59 4.57 -32.37
N PHE A 108 -16.96 5.75 -32.34
CA PHE A 108 -15.74 5.99 -31.58
C PHE A 108 -15.97 5.76 -30.09
N LEU A 109 -17.00 6.38 -29.50
CA LEU A 109 -17.27 6.26 -28.07
C LEU A 109 -17.62 4.83 -27.66
N VAL A 110 -18.49 4.15 -28.41
CA VAL A 110 -18.89 2.75 -28.12
C VAL A 110 -17.71 1.79 -28.31
N SER A 111 -16.96 1.91 -29.41
CA SER A 111 -15.81 1.04 -29.67
C SER A 111 -14.65 1.33 -28.73
N GLY A 112 -14.47 2.59 -28.33
CA GLY A 112 -13.49 3.03 -27.35
C GLY A 112 -13.81 2.49 -25.96
N LEU A 113 -15.08 2.54 -25.55
CA LEU A 113 -15.55 1.91 -24.31
C LEU A 113 -15.33 0.40 -24.32
N MET A 114 -15.71 -0.28 -25.41
CA MET A 114 -15.42 -1.72 -25.55
C MET A 114 -13.93 -2.00 -25.50
N ALA A 115 -13.09 -1.20 -26.18
CA ALA A 115 -11.64 -1.34 -26.10
C ALA A 115 -11.15 -1.19 -24.66
N ALA A 116 -11.58 -0.16 -23.93
CA ALA A 116 -11.17 0.08 -22.55
C ALA A 116 -11.54 -1.10 -21.62
N ILE A 117 -12.77 -1.62 -21.73
CA ILE A 117 -13.19 -2.80 -20.95
C ILE A 117 -12.33 -4.02 -21.30
N ARG A 118 -12.10 -4.27 -22.59
CA ARG A 118 -11.27 -5.38 -23.07
C ARG A 118 -9.79 -5.24 -22.71
N ALA A 119 -9.31 -4.03 -22.49
CA ALA A 119 -7.96 -3.78 -22.00
C ALA A 119 -7.77 -4.31 -20.58
N VAL A 120 -8.80 -4.20 -19.72
CA VAL A 120 -8.73 -4.74 -18.35
C VAL A 120 -8.65 -6.26 -18.38
N GLU A 121 -9.40 -6.92 -19.28
CA GLU A 121 -9.35 -8.39 -19.44
C GLU A 121 -7.94 -8.88 -19.77
N MET A 122 -7.14 -8.06 -20.45
CA MET A 122 -5.75 -8.39 -20.76
C MET A 122 -4.87 -8.48 -19.51
N VAL A 123 -5.21 -7.78 -18.42
CA VAL A 123 -4.47 -7.83 -17.16
C VAL A 123 -4.54 -9.22 -16.56
N GLU A 124 -5.71 -9.87 -16.59
CA GLU A 124 -5.88 -11.23 -16.10
C GLU A 124 -5.04 -12.23 -16.91
N TYR A 125 -5.08 -12.12 -18.24
CA TYR A 125 -4.25 -12.96 -19.12
C TYR A 125 -2.76 -12.74 -18.89
N PHE A 126 -2.35 -11.50 -18.61
CA PHE A 126 -0.96 -11.16 -18.34
C PHE A 126 -0.52 -11.66 -16.96
N ALA A 127 -1.38 -11.55 -15.94
CA ALA A 127 -1.11 -12.08 -14.61
C ALA A 127 -0.96 -13.61 -14.62
N ARG A 128 -1.88 -14.32 -15.29
CA ARG A 128 -1.80 -15.78 -15.50
C ARG A 128 -0.60 -16.21 -16.35
N TRP A 129 -0.03 -15.29 -17.14
CA TRP A 129 1.17 -15.55 -17.92
C TRP A 129 2.44 -15.39 -17.08
N ILE A 130 2.49 -14.37 -16.21
CA ILE A 130 3.61 -14.20 -15.27
C ILE A 130 3.65 -15.34 -14.26
N ASP A 131 2.49 -15.87 -13.87
CA ASP A 131 2.33 -17.00 -12.96
C ASP A 131 2.47 -18.36 -13.68
N ASP A 132 3.58 -18.57 -14.40
CA ASP A 132 3.86 -19.82 -15.13
C ASP A 132 4.22 -20.99 -14.17
N ASP A 133 4.53 -20.65 -12.93
CA ASP A 133 4.89 -21.51 -11.80
C ASP A 133 3.68 -21.93 -10.94
N GLY A 134 2.51 -21.29 -11.11
CA GLY A 134 1.28 -21.59 -10.38
C GLY A 134 1.34 -21.25 -8.89
N GLU A 135 2.13 -20.24 -8.52
CA GLU A 135 2.27 -19.76 -7.15
C GLU A 135 1.10 -18.87 -6.72
N LEU A 136 0.28 -18.37 -7.66
CA LEU A 136 -0.93 -17.63 -7.30
C LEU A 136 -1.97 -18.56 -6.66
N ASP A 137 -2.15 -18.40 -5.36
CA ASP A 137 -3.21 -19.07 -4.62
C ASP A 137 -4.59 -18.66 -5.17
N ALA A 138 -5.60 -19.53 -5.02
CA ALA A 138 -6.98 -19.28 -5.43
C ALA A 138 -7.53 -17.97 -4.83
N SER A 139 -7.05 -17.58 -3.64
CA SER A 139 -7.38 -16.31 -3.00
C SER A 139 -6.85 -15.09 -3.79
N GLN A 140 -5.63 -15.16 -4.33
CA GLN A 140 -5.03 -14.09 -5.12
C GLN A 140 -5.70 -13.94 -6.48
N MET A 141 -6.09 -15.05 -7.11
CA MET A 141 -6.87 -15.04 -8.35
C MET A 141 -8.23 -14.37 -8.14
N THR A 142 -8.90 -14.70 -7.02
CA THR A 142 -10.18 -14.08 -6.65
C THR A 142 -10.03 -12.57 -6.41
N LEU A 143 -8.92 -12.12 -5.80
CA LEU A 143 -8.64 -10.70 -5.62
C LEU A 143 -8.41 -9.98 -6.95
N LEU A 144 -7.69 -10.61 -7.88
CA LEU A 144 -7.45 -10.06 -9.21
C LEU A 144 -8.77 -9.88 -9.97
N GLU A 145 -9.64 -10.88 -9.96
CA GLU A 145 -10.99 -10.82 -10.57
C GLU A 145 -11.85 -9.71 -9.94
N ALA A 146 -11.78 -9.53 -8.62
CA ALA A 146 -12.53 -8.48 -7.92
C ALA A 146 -12.02 -7.07 -8.27
N VAL A 147 -10.71 -6.87 -8.32
CA VAL A 147 -10.09 -5.60 -8.74
C VAL A 147 -10.45 -5.28 -10.18
N GLU A 148 -10.34 -6.27 -11.06
CA GLU A 148 -10.72 -6.13 -12.45
C GLU A 148 -12.20 -5.74 -12.60
N SER A 149 -13.11 -6.45 -11.94
CA SER A 149 -14.54 -6.14 -11.99
C SER A 149 -14.83 -4.71 -11.55
N THR A 150 -14.12 -4.24 -10.52
CA THR A 150 -14.22 -2.86 -10.01
C THR A 150 -13.72 -1.84 -11.06
N ILE A 151 -12.59 -2.10 -11.71
CA ILE A 151 -12.05 -1.22 -12.76
C ILE A 151 -12.99 -1.22 -13.98
N ARG A 152 -13.49 -2.38 -14.41
CA ARG A 152 -14.45 -2.49 -15.53
C ARG A 152 -15.73 -1.71 -15.22
N PHE A 153 -16.23 -1.78 -13.98
CA PHE A 153 -17.39 -1.00 -13.55
C PHE A 153 -17.11 0.50 -13.60
N ALA A 154 -15.94 0.96 -13.13
CA ALA A 154 -15.55 2.37 -13.21
C ALA A 154 -15.42 2.87 -14.66
N ILE A 155 -14.82 2.07 -15.55
CA ILE A 155 -14.72 2.36 -16.99
C ILE A 155 -16.10 2.41 -17.62
N LEU A 156 -17.00 1.49 -17.28
CA LEU A 156 -18.37 1.45 -17.78
C LEU A 156 -19.12 2.74 -17.42
N ILE A 157 -19.10 3.14 -16.14
CA ILE A 157 -19.74 4.38 -15.68
C ILE A 157 -19.14 5.59 -16.42
N THR A 158 -17.82 5.67 -16.51
CA THR A 158 -17.13 6.78 -17.20
C THR A 158 -17.50 6.83 -18.69
N GLY A 159 -17.51 5.69 -19.38
CA GLY A 159 -17.88 5.62 -20.79
C GLY A 159 -19.34 5.97 -21.04
N LEU A 160 -20.25 5.54 -20.17
CA LEU A 160 -21.68 5.91 -20.26
C LEU A 160 -21.89 7.43 -20.10
N ILE A 161 -21.11 8.08 -19.24
CA ILE A 161 -21.14 9.55 -19.07
C ILE A 161 -20.70 10.25 -20.37
N LEU A 162 -19.60 9.80 -20.97
CA LEU A 162 -19.10 10.38 -22.24
C LEU A 162 -20.09 10.16 -23.39
N ILE A 163 -20.72 8.99 -23.46
CA ILE A 163 -21.77 8.72 -24.45
C ILE A 163 -22.98 9.63 -24.20
N ALA A 164 -23.40 9.81 -22.94
CA ALA A 164 -24.51 10.69 -22.60
C ALA A 164 -24.22 12.15 -23.00
N ASP A 165 -22.99 12.64 -22.81
CA ASP A 165 -22.59 13.98 -23.29
C ASP A 165 -22.80 14.14 -24.80
N SER A 166 -22.34 13.16 -25.58
CA SER A 166 -22.48 13.19 -27.04
C SER A 166 -23.93 13.16 -27.52
N LEU A 167 -24.85 12.65 -26.69
CA LEU A 167 -26.29 12.66 -26.95
C LEU A 167 -26.97 13.98 -26.51
N GLY A 168 -26.22 14.93 -25.98
CA GLY A 168 -26.70 16.23 -25.54
C GLY A 168 -27.22 16.27 -24.10
N PHE A 169 -26.94 15.24 -23.28
CA PHE A 169 -27.24 15.30 -21.85
C PHE A 169 -26.30 16.27 -21.14
N ASN A 170 -26.81 16.98 -20.13
CA ASN A 170 -25.99 17.90 -19.34
C ASN A 170 -25.01 17.12 -18.45
N LEU A 171 -23.74 17.04 -18.88
CA LEU A 171 -22.66 16.43 -18.11
C LEU A 171 -22.56 16.95 -16.68
N GLY A 172 -22.73 18.26 -16.49
CA GLY A 172 -22.65 18.88 -15.17
C GLY A 172 -23.63 18.27 -14.17
N THR A 173 -24.86 17.94 -14.62
CA THR A 173 -25.89 17.33 -13.78
C THR A 173 -25.53 15.89 -13.41
N ILE A 174 -25.05 15.11 -14.38
CA ILE A 174 -24.65 13.70 -14.17
C ILE A 174 -23.44 13.63 -13.24
N VAL A 175 -22.41 14.45 -13.50
CA VAL A 175 -21.19 14.51 -12.69
C VAL A 175 -21.50 15.04 -11.28
N ALA A 176 -22.40 16.00 -11.13
CA ALA A 176 -22.82 16.48 -9.80
C ALA A 176 -23.51 15.37 -8.98
N GLY A 177 -24.42 14.60 -9.59
CA GLY A 177 -25.07 13.46 -8.93
C GLY A 177 -24.12 12.33 -8.56
N LEU A 178 -23.17 12.03 -9.45
CA LEU A 178 -22.10 11.05 -9.19
C LEU A 178 -21.10 11.53 -8.15
N GLY A 179 -20.84 12.84 -8.05
CA GLY A 179 -19.97 13.40 -7.02
C GLY A 179 -20.48 13.10 -5.60
N ILE A 180 -21.78 13.25 -5.37
CA ILE A 180 -22.40 12.94 -4.07
C ILE A 180 -22.33 11.44 -3.78
N THR A 181 -22.67 10.60 -4.77
CA THR A 181 -22.59 9.13 -4.64
C THR A 181 -21.15 8.66 -4.42
N GLY A 182 -20.19 9.24 -5.16
CA GLY A 182 -18.78 8.94 -5.07
C GLY A 182 -18.19 9.32 -3.71
N LEU A 183 -18.64 10.43 -3.12
CA LEU A 183 -18.27 10.81 -1.77
C LEU A 183 -18.74 9.78 -0.74
N ALA A 184 -19.97 9.27 -0.87
CA ALA A 184 -20.49 8.22 0.01
C ALA A 184 -19.67 6.92 -0.11
N VAL A 185 -19.32 6.51 -1.33
CA VAL A 185 -18.45 5.35 -1.57
C VAL A 185 -17.04 5.57 -0.99
N ALA A 186 -16.48 6.78 -1.15
CA ALA A 186 -15.18 7.13 -0.59
C ALA A 186 -15.15 7.06 0.94
N PHE A 187 -16.20 7.55 1.61
CA PHE A 187 -16.34 7.42 3.06
C PHE A 187 -16.45 5.96 3.50
N ALA A 188 -17.21 5.13 2.78
CA ALA A 188 -17.32 3.70 3.07
C ALA A 188 -15.98 2.95 2.86
N ALA A 189 -15.19 3.35 1.86
CA ALA A 189 -13.91 2.74 1.54
C ALA A 189 -12.73 3.27 2.39
N LYS A 190 -12.94 4.34 3.16
CA LYS A 190 -11.89 5.07 3.90
C LYS A 190 -11.00 4.14 4.72
N ASP A 191 -11.59 3.23 5.49
CA ASP A 191 -10.83 2.35 6.39
C ASP A 191 -10.00 1.31 5.63
N SER A 192 -10.53 0.79 4.52
CA SER A 192 -9.78 -0.12 3.64
C SER A 192 -8.56 0.57 3.07
N ILE A 193 -8.74 1.79 2.53
CA ILE A 193 -7.67 2.59 1.95
C ILE A 193 -6.63 2.97 3.03
N SER A 194 -7.08 3.37 4.22
CA SER A 194 -6.20 3.71 5.34
C SER A 194 -5.30 2.53 5.76
N ASN A 195 -5.84 1.31 5.77
CA ASN A 195 -5.04 0.12 6.08
C ASN A 195 -4.04 -0.23 4.97
N LEU A 196 -4.38 -0.01 3.69
CA LEU A 196 -3.44 -0.17 2.57
C LEU A 196 -2.25 0.77 2.70
N PHE A 197 -2.52 2.06 2.92
CA PHE A 197 -1.45 3.04 3.15
C PHE A 197 -0.68 2.72 4.43
N GLY A 198 -1.34 2.25 5.48
CA GLY A 198 -0.69 1.76 6.69
C GLY A 198 0.32 0.64 6.41
N ALA A 199 -0.04 -0.32 5.56
CA ALA A 199 0.88 -1.40 5.15
C ALA A 199 2.12 -0.86 4.45
N VAL A 200 1.92 0.07 3.49
CA VAL A 200 3.02 0.70 2.74
C VAL A 200 3.95 1.47 3.69
N THR A 201 3.39 2.27 4.60
CA THR A 201 4.17 3.01 5.62
C THR A 201 4.97 2.07 6.51
N LEU A 202 4.37 0.99 7.02
CA LEU A 202 5.08 -0.01 7.83
C LEU A 202 6.25 -0.65 7.08
N LEU A 203 6.08 -0.93 5.78
CA LEU A 203 7.13 -1.52 4.94
C LEU A 203 8.26 -0.53 4.60
N MET A 204 7.94 0.75 4.44
CA MET A 204 8.90 1.81 4.14
C MET A 204 9.70 2.20 5.38
N ASP A 205 9.03 2.53 6.48
CA ASP A 205 9.66 3.05 7.69
C ASP A 205 10.27 1.94 8.56
N ARG A 206 9.78 0.71 8.41
CA ARG A 206 10.23 -0.49 9.13
C ARG A 206 10.42 -0.27 10.64
N PRO A 207 9.41 0.24 11.36
CA PRO A 207 9.49 0.39 12.81
C PRO A 207 9.79 -0.94 13.50
N PHE A 208 9.31 -2.04 12.93
CA PHE A 208 9.58 -3.42 13.30
C PHE A 208 9.70 -4.33 12.07
N GLN A 209 10.17 -5.56 12.28
CA GLN A 209 10.28 -6.61 11.27
C GLN A 209 9.54 -7.88 11.72
N MET A 210 9.32 -8.81 10.80
CA MET A 210 8.80 -10.14 11.16
C MET A 210 9.78 -10.82 12.14
N GLY A 211 9.25 -11.40 13.20
CA GLY A 211 10.02 -11.96 14.32
C GLY A 211 10.37 -10.98 15.43
N ASP A 212 10.16 -9.66 15.25
CA ASP A 212 10.33 -8.72 16.36
C ASP A 212 9.21 -8.90 17.38
N TRP A 213 9.57 -8.88 18.67
CA TRP A 213 8.60 -8.73 19.75
C TRP A 213 8.25 -7.25 19.91
N ILE A 214 6.97 -6.90 19.78
CA ILE A 214 6.49 -5.52 19.88
C ILE A 214 5.39 -5.38 20.93
N GLY A 215 5.35 -4.22 21.58
CA GLY A 215 4.27 -3.78 22.45
C GLY A 215 3.50 -2.63 21.81
N VAL A 216 2.17 -2.74 21.77
CA VAL A 216 1.26 -1.74 21.23
C VAL A 216 0.08 -1.57 22.20
N GLY A 217 0.09 -0.47 22.95
CA GLY A 217 -0.91 -0.24 24.01
C GLY A 217 -0.85 -1.31 25.08
N SER A 218 -1.93 -2.08 25.24
CA SER A 218 -2.02 -3.21 26.19
C SER A 218 -1.71 -4.57 25.57
N ILE A 219 -1.36 -4.62 24.29
CA ILE A 219 -1.14 -5.85 23.53
C ILE A 219 0.36 -5.99 23.30
N GLU A 220 0.90 -7.18 23.52
CA GLU A 220 2.29 -7.52 23.20
C GLU A 220 2.37 -8.87 22.49
N GLY A 221 3.33 -9.00 21.59
CA GLY A 221 3.57 -10.25 20.88
C GLY A 221 4.63 -10.16 19.80
N GLU A 222 4.98 -11.31 19.25
CA GLU A 222 5.90 -11.46 18.13
C GLU A 222 5.19 -11.22 16.80
N VAL A 223 5.78 -10.43 15.91
CA VAL A 223 5.22 -10.16 14.58
C VAL A 223 5.35 -11.40 13.69
N ILE A 224 4.22 -12.04 13.37
CA ILE A 224 4.18 -13.23 12.51
C ILE A 224 4.23 -12.82 11.04
N SER A 225 3.37 -11.87 10.65
CA SER A 225 3.25 -11.42 9.26
C SER A 225 2.64 -10.03 9.17
N ILE A 226 3.04 -9.31 8.13
CA ILE A 226 2.49 -8.00 7.77
C ILE A 226 1.71 -8.19 6.47
N GLY A 227 0.38 -8.24 6.58
CA GLY A 227 -0.51 -8.35 5.43
C GLY A 227 -0.86 -6.99 4.84
N ILE A 228 -1.65 -7.02 3.77
CA ILE A 228 -2.11 -5.83 3.04
C ILE A 228 -3.03 -4.94 3.90
N ARG A 229 -3.84 -5.54 4.78
CA ARG A 229 -4.78 -4.81 5.67
C ARG A 229 -4.39 -4.88 7.15
N THR A 230 -3.82 -6.00 7.56
CA THR A 230 -3.63 -6.33 8.98
C THR A 230 -2.25 -6.94 9.22
N THR A 231 -1.72 -6.71 10.41
CA THR A 231 -0.53 -7.36 10.93
C THR A 231 -0.93 -8.36 12.02
N LEU A 232 -0.32 -9.54 11.99
CA LEU A 232 -0.60 -10.62 12.96
C LEU A 232 0.50 -10.67 14.01
N LEU A 233 0.10 -10.66 15.28
CA LEU A 233 0.99 -10.81 16.43
C LEU A 233 0.71 -12.13 17.16
N ARG A 234 1.75 -12.87 17.54
CA ARG A 234 1.68 -14.04 18.42
C ARG A 234 1.98 -13.62 19.85
N THR A 235 1.00 -13.77 20.73
CA THR A 235 1.14 -13.45 22.16
C THR A 235 1.98 -14.49 22.89
N SER A 236 2.38 -14.19 24.13
CA SER A 236 3.06 -15.14 25.02
C SER A 236 2.24 -16.38 25.38
N ALA A 237 0.91 -16.30 25.23
CA ALA A 237 -0.01 -17.43 25.38
C ALA A 237 -0.23 -18.23 24.07
N ASP A 238 0.60 -17.98 23.04
CA ASP A 238 0.51 -18.59 21.70
C ASP A 238 -0.81 -18.31 20.96
N THR A 239 -1.56 -17.29 21.38
CA THR A 239 -2.74 -16.81 20.65
C THR A 239 -2.36 -15.77 19.60
N VAL A 240 -3.13 -15.68 18.51
CA VAL A 240 -2.90 -14.72 17.41
C VAL A 240 -3.83 -13.51 17.57
N VAL A 241 -3.24 -12.33 17.65
CA VAL A 241 -3.93 -11.05 17.66
C VAL A 241 -3.79 -10.39 16.29
N THR A 242 -4.91 -9.96 15.71
CA THR A 242 -4.95 -9.30 14.41
C THR A 242 -5.14 -7.80 14.62
N LEU A 243 -4.19 -6.99 14.13
CA LEU A 243 -4.24 -5.54 14.23
C LEU A 243 -4.38 -4.89 12.85
N PRO A 244 -5.30 -3.92 12.66
CA PRO A 244 -5.33 -3.10 11.45
C PRO A 244 -4.02 -2.34 11.28
N ASN A 245 -3.48 -2.30 10.06
CA ASN A 245 -2.23 -1.60 9.78
C ASN A 245 -2.33 -0.09 10.07
N SER A 246 -3.50 0.52 9.83
CA SER A 246 -3.72 1.93 10.15
C SER A 246 -3.57 2.20 11.65
N SER A 247 -4.13 1.31 12.48
CA SER A 247 -4.02 1.41 13.94
C SER A 247 -2.59 1.31 14.43
N LEU A 248 -1.73 0.53 13.74
CA LEU A 248 -0.32 0.41 14.11
C LEU A 248 0.45 1.69 13.81
N VAL A 249 0.23 2.27 12.63
CA VAL A 249 0.85 3.54 12.23
C VAL A 249 0.44 4.69 13.15
N ASP A 250 -0.82 4.71 13.61
CA ASP A 250 -1.32 5.76 14.50
C ASP A 250 -0.92 5.55 15.98
N SER A 251 -0.36 4.39 16.33
CA SER A 251 -0.04 4.02 17.71
C SER A 251 1.44 4.19 18.07
N THR A 252 1.72 4.31 19.37
CA THR A 252 3.11 4.20 19.86
C THR A 252 3.50 2.71 19.92
N ILE A 253 4.55 2.36 19.19
CA ILE A 253 5.08 1.00 19.13
C ILE A 253 6.38 0.92 19.94
N GLU A 254 6.42 0.05 20.94
CA GLU A 254 7.66 -0.31 21.63
C GLU A 254 8.24 -1.57 21.01
N ASN A 255 9.36 -1.46 20.29
CA ASN A 255 10.01 -2.61 19.67
C ASN A 255 11.07 -3.20 20.62
N TRP A 256 10.78 -4.37 21.17
CA TRP A 256 11.65 -5.09 22.08
C TRP A 256 12.74 -5.91 21.36
N GLY A 257 12.52 -6.24 20.09
CA GLY A 257 13.51 -6.90 19.22
C GLY A 257 14.73 -6.03 18.93
N LYS A 258 14.56 -4.70 18.85
CA LYS A 258 15.64 -3.73 18.62
C LYS A 258 16.37 -3.27 19.89
N ARG A 259 16.18 -3.94 21.04
CA ARG A 259 16.84 -3.57 22.30
C ARG A 259 18.36 -3.78 22.21
N ARG A 260 19.14 -2.77 22.64
CA ARG A 260 20.60 -2.84 22.72
C ARG A 260 21.12 -3.52 23.99
N TRP A 261 20.32 -3.49 25.05
CA TRP A 261 20.62 -4.07 26.37
C TRP A 261 19.31 -4.25 27.12
N ARG A 262 19.30 -5.15 28.11
CA ARG A 262 18.17 -5.33 29.02
C ARG A 262 18.46 -4.62 30.33
N ARG A 263 17.53 -3.78 30.78
CA ARG A 263 17.63 -3.05 32.04
C ARG A 263 16.89 -3.81 33.13
N TYR A 264 17.53 -4.01 34.27
CA TYR A 264 16.92 -4.58 35.46
C TYR A 264 17.11 -3.63 36.64
N GLN A 265 16.05 -3.44 37.45
CA GLN A 265 16.03 -2.46 38.54
C GLN A 265 15.40 -3.07 39.81
N PRO A 266 16.08 -4.02 40.46
CA PRO A 266 15.57 -4.56 41.71
C PRO A 266 15.69 -3.52 42.82
N VAL A 267 14.73 -3.55 43.74
CA VAL A 267 14.78 -2.81 44.99
C VAL A 267 14.93 -3.83 46.11
N ILE A 268 15.95 -3.65 46.95
CA ILE A 268 16.28 -4.53 48.06
C ILE A 268 15.93 -3.80 49.35
N SER A 269 15.05 -4.38 50.15
CA SER A 269 14.62 -3.80 51.42
C SER A 269 15.30 -4.54 52.59
N LEU A 270 16.07 -3.81 53.39
CA LEU A 270 16.72 -4.32 54.61
C LEU A 270 15.98 -3.84 55.86
N ASP A 271 16.20 -4.51 56.99
CA ASP A 271 15.68 -4.08 58.30
C ASP A 271 16.12 -2.66 58.63
N LEU A 272 15.21 -1.81 59.13
CA LEU A 272 15.48 -0.43 59.51
C LEU A 272 16.56 -0.31 60.60
N ASN A 273 16.70 -1.34 61.45
CA ASN A 273 17.69 -1.36 62.52
C ASN A 273 19.05 -1.92 62.08
N SER A 274 19.24 -2.16 60.79
CA SER A 274 20.53 -2.61 60.25
C SER A 274 21.62 -1.57 60.51
N ASP A 275 22.82 -2.03 60.86
CA ASP A 275 23.98 -1.18 61.05
C ASP A 275 24.30 -0.39 59.76
N PRO A 276 24.33 0.95 59.78
CA PRO A 276 24.62 1.77 58.60
C PRO A 276 25.95 1.44 57.91
N ASP A 277 27.00 1.10 58.68
CA ASP A 277 28.31 0.77 58.11
C ASP A 277 28.28 -0.57 57.36
N ALA A 278 27.52 -1.54 57.90
CA ALA A 278 27.26 -2.81 57.23
C ALA A 278 26.43 -2.62 55.95
N VAL A 279 25.43 -1.74 55.98
CA VAL A 279 24.61 -1.38 54.81
C VAL A 279 25.45 -0.72 53.71
N GLU A 280 26.34 0.21 54.07
CA GLU A 280 27.24 0.84 53.10
C GLU A 280 28.17 -0.21 52.44
N THR A 281 28.76 -1.08 53.26
CA THR A 281 29.65 -2.15 52.77
C THR A 281 28.90 -3.12 51.86
N PHE A 282 27.66 -3.46 52.21
CA PHE A 282 26.78 -4.27 51.38
C PHE A 282 26.46 -3.60 50.04
N CYS A 283 26.09 -2.31 50.03
CA CYS A 283 25.84 -1.57 48.79
C CYS A 283 27.05 -1.59 47.85
N ARG A 284 28.26 -1.34 48.37
CA ARG A 284 29.50 -1.43 47.60
C ARG A 284 29.77 -2.85 47.09
N GLY A 285 29.50 -3.87 47.91
CA GLY A 285 29.63 -5.27 47.50
C GLY A 285 28.65 -5.66 46.40
N VAL A 286 27.38 -5.23 46.48
CA VAL A 286 26.38 -5.45 45.42
C VAL A 286 26.76 -4.72 44.14
N GLU A 287 27.25 -3.47 44.23
CA GLU A 287 27.76 -2.74 43.07
C GLU A 287 28.95 -3.48 42.43
N ALA A 288 29.87 -4.03 43.22
CA ALA A 288 30.97 -4.84 42.72
C ALA A 288 30.48 -6.13 42.04
N LEU A 289 29.46 -6.81 42.60
CA LEU A 289 28.83 -7.97 41.95
C LEU A 289 28.24 -7.59 40.58
N ILE A 290 27.52 -6.47 40.50
CA ILE A 290 26.93 -5.98 39.25
C ILE A 290 28.03 -5.63 38.25
N THR A 291 29.04 -4.87 38.68
CA THR A 291 30.08 -4.31 37.79
C THR A 291 31.03 -5.40 37.29
N ASN A 292 31.33 -6.41 38.10
CA ASN A 292 32.21 -7.51 37.72
C ASN A 292 31.50 -8.63 36.95
N HIS A 293 30.17 -8.59 36.84
CA HIS A 293 29.42 -9.60 36.11
C HIS A 293 29.74 -9.52 34.61
N GLY A 294 30.15 -10.64 33.99
CA GLY A 294 30.65 -10.67 32.61
C GLY A 294 29.64 -10.24 31.52
N LYS A 295 28.35 -10.12 31.87
CA LYS A 295 27.28 -9.64 30.98
C LYS A 295 26.94 -8.16 31.17
N THR A 296 27.54 -7.46 32.12
CA THR A 296 27.27 -6.05 32.38
C THR A 296 27.91 -5.18 31.31
N THR A 297 27.18 -4.19 30.79
CA THR A 297 27.69 -3.31 29.72
C THR A 297 27.87 -1.88 30.15
N LYS A 298 26.80 -1.22 30.60
CA LYS A 298 26.86 0.18 31.05
C LYS A 298 27.32 0.26 32.50
N HIS A 299 28.62 0.04 32.72
CA HIS A 299 29.22 0.01 34.05
C HIS A 299 28.95 1.30 34.84
N GLU A 300 29.21 2.48 34.25
CA GLU A 300 28.94 3.77 34.92
C GLU A 300 27.46 4.01 35.23
N GLY A 301 26.56 3.44 34.42
CA GLY A 301 25.13 3.53 34.63
C GLY A 301 24.59 2.45 35.56
N SER A 302 25.42 1.50 36.00
CA SER A 302 25.03 0.39 36.85
C SER A 302 25.48 0.66 38.28
N TYR A 303 24.57 0.62 39.24
CA TYR A 303 24.86 1.02 40.62
C TYR A 303 23.97 0.27 41.62
N SER A 304 24.39 0.32 42.89
CA SER A 304 23.59 -0.08 44.05
C SER A 304 23.75 0.98 45.14
N ARG A 305 22.67 1.67 45.50
CA ARG A 305 22.69 2.78 46.47
C ARG A 305 21.45 2.73 47.35
N VAL A 306 21.60 3.17 48.60
CA VAL A 306 20.45 3.47 49.46
C VAL A 306 19.65 4.58 48.78
N SER A 307 18.39 4.31 48.47
CA SER A 307 17.50 5.23 47.76
C SER A 307 16.51 5.90 48.71
N ALA A 308 16.09 5.22 49.77
CA ALA A 308 15.21 5.76 50.78
C ALA A 308 15.38 5.07 52.14
N LEU A 309 15.15 5.83 53.20
CA LEU A 309 14.79 5.28 54.52
C LEU A 309 13.26 5.28 54.59
N ALA A 310 12.65 4.14 54.31
CA ALA A 310 11.20 3.98 54.38
C ALA A 310 10.76 3.83 55.85
N LYS A 311 9.44 3.76 56.07
CA LYS A 311 8.86 3.71 57.41
C LYS A 311 9.41 2.55 58.26
N ASP A 312 9.60 1.39 57.63
CA ASP A 312 9.94 0.14 58.31
C ASP A 312 11.17 -0.57 57.68
N SER A 313 11.84 0.05 56.71
CA SER A 313 12.94 -0.57 55.94
C SER A 313 13.96 0.44 55.42
N ILE A 314 15.18 -0.03 55.17
CA ILE A 314 16.18 0.68 54.36
C ILE A 314 16.05 0.16 52.92
N GLU A 315 15.68 1.02 51.99
CA GLU A 315 15.52 0.68 50.58
C GLU A 315 16.82 0.93 49.80
N ILE A 316 17.29 -0.11 49.13
CA ILE A 316 18.46 -0.06 48.25
C ILE A 316 17.98 -0.26 46.83
N SER A 317 18.09 0.78 46.01
CA SER A 317 17.78 0.68 44.59
C SER A 317 19.02 0.28 43.81
N CYS A 318 18.89 -0.81 43.07
CA CYS A 318 19.89 -1.19 42.08
C CYS A 318 19.42 -0.80 40.68
N ASN A 319 20.37 -0.43 39.83
CA ASN A 319 20.13 -0.26 38.41
C ASN A 319 21.25 -0.98 37.66
N LEU A 320 20.90 -1.76 36.65
CA LEU A 320 21.91 -2.48 35.88
C LEU A 320 21.46 -2.75 34.45
N TYR A 321 22.45 -2.92 33.57
CA TYR A 321 22.27 -3.14 32.15
C TYR A 321 23.05 -4.36 31.70
N TRP A 322 22.34 -5.37 31.22
CA TRP A 322 22.92 -6.61 30.71
C TRP A 322 22.85 -6.71 29.19
N ASP A 323 23.91 -7.27 28.61
CA ASP A 323 23.91 -7.79 27.25
C ASP A 323 23.66 -9.30 27.29
N VAL A 324 22.38 -9.66 27.18
CA VAL A 324 21.89 -11.04 27.19
C VAL A 324 21.03 -11.26 25.96
N SER A 325 21.20 -12.44 25.37
CA SER A 325 20.63 -12.82 24.07
C SER A 325 19.11 -12.98 24.09
N GLY A 326 18.52 -13.29 25.24
CA GLY A 326 17.10 -13.61 25.32
C GLY A 326 16.54 -13.67 26.75
N GLY A 327 15.24 -13.94 26.84
CA GLY A 327 14.53 -13.97 28.12
C GLY A 327 14.93 -15.13 29.04
N MET A 328 15.39 -16.25 28.49
CA MET A 328 15.87 -17.39 29.30
C MET A 328 17.19 -17.07 30.00
N GLU A 329 18.17 -16.58 29.25
CA GLU A 329 19.46 -16.15 29.80
C GLU A 329 19.28 -15.01 30.82
N GLU A 330 18.40 -14.05 30.52
CA GLU A 330 18.05 -13.00 31.47
C GLU A 330 17.52 -13.55 32.80
N ARG A 331 16.62 -14.55 32.78
CA ARG A 331 16.10 -15.17 34.01
C ARG A 331 17.19 -15.85 34.82
N GLN A 332 18.09 -16.58 34.14
CA GLN A 332 19.21 -17.27 34.79
C GLN A 332 20.18 -16.27 35.46
N VAL A 333 20.57 -15.22 34.74
CA VAL A 333 21.47 -14.18 35.27
C VAL A 333 20.81 -13.40 36.41
N ARG A 334 19.50 -13.15 36.33
CA ARG A 334 18.73 -12.55 37.43
C ARG A 334 18.74 -13.44 38.67
N GLU A 335 18.52 -14.74 38.52
CA GLU A 335 18.56 -15.70 39.62
C GLU A 335 19.93 -15.72 40.31
N GLU A 336 21.00 -15.84 39.52
CA GLU A 336 22.38 -15.83 40.02
C GLU A 336 22.68 -14.56 40.84
N LEU A 337 22.37 -13.39 40.27
CA LEU A 337 22.57 -12.11 40.95
C LEU A 337 21.78 -12.03 42.27
N LEU A 338 20.51 -12.44 42.28
CA LEU A 338 19.67 -12.40 43.48
C LEU A 338 20.18 -13.33 44.58
N LEU A 339 20.67 -14.52 44.21
CA LEU A 339 21.25 -15.47 45.16
C LEU A 339 22.57 -14.96 45.74
N ASP A 340 23.42 -14.32 44.93
CA ASP A 340 24.68 -13.76 45.39
C ASP A 340 24.49 -12.53 46.29
N ILE A 341 23.50 -11.67 45.98
CA ILE A 341 23.05 -10.60 46.86
C ILE A 341 22.60 -11.19 48.21
N SER A 342 21.83 -12.28 48.21
CA SER A 342 21.38 -12.95 49.44
C SER A 342 22.55 -13.51 50.27
N LYS A 343 23.53 -14.14 49.63
CA LYS A 343 24.76 -14.61 50.31
C LYS A 343 25.56 -13.45 50.90
N LEU A 344 25.67 -12.35 50.15
CA LEU A 344 26.38 -11.15 50.60
C LEU A 344 25.70 -10.52 51.82
N ALA A 345 24.37 -10.42 51.83
CA ALA A 345 23.61 -9.91 52.98
C ALA A 345 23.89 -10.75 54.23
N LYS A 346 23.83 -12.09 54.12
CA LYS A 346 24.13 -13.01 55.23
C LYS A 346 25.56 -12.86 55.76
N LYS A 347 26.54 -12.60 54.90
CA LYS A 347 27.95 -12.40 55.28
C LYS A 347 28.13 -11.15 56.17
N HIS A 348 27.30 -10.14 55.96
CA HIS A 348 27.32 -8.88 56.71
C HIS A 348 26.31 -8.84 57.86
N ASP A 349 25.72 -9.98 58.24
CA ASP A 349 24.66 -10.10 59.25
C ASP A 349 23.45 -9.18 59.00
N LEU A 350 23.20 -8.86 57.73
CA LEU A 350 22.06 -8.06 57.31
C LEU A 350 20.84 -8.95 57.10
N ARG A 351 19.69 -8.48 57.56
CA ARG A 351 18.40 -9.16 57.38
C ARG A 351 17.56 -8.39 56.37
N PHE A 352 16.97 -9.13 55.43
CA PHE A 352 15.93 -8.59 54.58
C PHE A 352 14.71 -8.25 55.43
N PHE A 353 14.03 -7.17 55.07
CA PHE A 353 12.81 -6.73 55.73
C PHE A 353 11.75 -7.85 55.72
N ASP A 354 11.22 -8.20 56.90
CA ASP A 354 10.03 -9.07 57.04
C ASP A 354 8.93 -8.28 57.76
N PRO A 355 7.79 -8.01 57.10
CA PRO A 355 6.71 -7.21 57.70
C PRO A 355 6.08 -7.86 58.94
N ARG A 356 6.29 -9.15 59.18
CA ARG A 356 5.77 -9.87 60.35
C ARG A 356 6.63 -9.69 61.60
N ILE A 357 7.90 -9.39 61.41
CA ILE A 357 8.83 -9.14 62.52
C ILE A 357 8.73 -7.65 62.82
N ARG A 358 7.79 -7.28 63.69
CA ARG A 358 7.95 -6.00 64.40
C ARG A 358 9.20 -6.15 65.24
N SER A 359 10.23 -5.38 64.91
CA SER A 359 11.34 -5.14 65.82
C SER A 359 10.74 -4.47 67.07
N SER A 360 10.36 -5.31 68.04
CA SER A 360 10.07 -4.84 69.38
C SER A 360 11.38 -4.26 69.91
N MET A 361 11.43 -2.94 70.02
CA MET A 361 12.46 -2.25 70.78
C MET A 361 12.55 -2.79 72.21
#